data_AF-A0A5P0ZL19-F1
#
_entry.id   AF-A0A5P0ZL19-F1
#
_cell.length_a   1.000
_cell.length_b   1.000
_cell.length_c   1.000
_cell.angle_alpha   90.00
_cell.angle_beta   90.00
_cell.angle_gamma   90.00
#
_symmetry.space_group_name_H-M   'P 1'
#
loop_
_entity.id
_entity.type
_entity.pdbx_description
1 polymer ?
#
loop_
_entity_poly.entity_id
_entity_poly.type
_entity_poly.pdbx_seq_one_letter_code
_entity_poly.pdbx_strand_id
1 'polypeptide(L)'
;MKKSLISAFSGLLIASTIGVVTPTLAKADTSTKTPLAQTTITVPLSIDGDQFIHFMIKKDIPVYSAKGMDLKMFAPVGNKSYDVSTDNIIKQADGSYLYPINNENQYVKSTDVEQAMNGEIPTKYIVSSFEDIIHTKNLIGIPLYDKNLNIIEYAALPADSYWYTNGSIFNQNTNELFYRVSTNEYVSSVDITTK
;
A
#
# COMPACT_ATOMS: atom_id res chain seq x y z
N MET A 1 43.10 -56.04 3.17
CA MET A 1 43.40 -55.95 4.62
C MET A 1 42.40 -54.98 5.25
N LYS A 2 41.54 -55.48 6.13
CA LYS A 2 40.51 -54.70 6.85
C LYS A 2 41.13 -54.11 8.12
N LYS A 3 40.90 -52.82 8.41
CA LYS A 3 41.07 -52.25 9.75
C LYS A 3 39.79 -51.53 10.15
N SER A 4 39.21 -52.09 11.21
CA SER A 4 38.06 -51.60 11.96
C SER A 4 38.52 -50.53 12.95
N LEU A 5 37.79 -49.42 13.08
CA LEU A 5 37.88 -48.56 14.24
C LEU A 5 36.50 -48.52 14.91
N ILE A 6 36.45 -49.06 16.12
CA ILE A 6 35.34 -49.02 17.06
C ILE A 6 35.56 -47.77 17.91
N SER A 7 34.60 -46.84 17.90
CA SER A 7 34.54 -45.73 18.85
C SER A 7 33.41 -46.01 19.84
N ALA A 8 33.78 -46.09 21.12
CA ALA A 8 32.87 -46.22 22.25
C ALA A 8 32.51 -44.82 22.78
N PHE A 9 31.24 -44.46 22.76
CA PHE A 9 30.72 -43.29 23.45
C PHE A 9 29.92 -43.74 24.67
N SER A 10 30.45 -43.42 25.84
CA SER A 10 29.79 -43.62 27.13
C SER A 10 28.92 -42.41 27.47
N GLY A 11 27.63 -42.67 27.66
CA GLY A 11 26.80 -42.23 28.78
C GLY A 11 26.61 -40.73 29.06
N LEU A 12 25.34 -40.30 29.01
CA LEU A 12 24.73 -39.59 30.14
C LEU A 12 23.20 -39.79 30.09
N LEU A 13 22.68 -40.56 31.04
CA LEU A 13 21.24 -40.77 31.22
C LEU A 13 20.72 -39.65 32.14
N ILE A 14 19.93 -38.72 31.61
CA ILE A 14 19.26 -37.69 32.40
C ILE A 14 17.85 -38.22 32.70
N ALA A 15 17.60 -38.59 33.95
CA ALA A 15 16.26 -38.92 34.42
C ALA A 15 15.48 -37.63 34.65
N SER A 16 14.53 -37.31 33.76
CA SER A 16 13.56 -36.24 33.95
C SER A 16 12.30 -36.79 34.62
N THR A 17 11.97 -36.26 35.78
CA THR A 17 10.71 -36.47 36.51
C THR A 17 9.54 -35.92 35.70
N ILE A 18 8.60 -36.80 35.32
CA ILE A 18 7.35 -36.41 34.67
C ILE A 18 6.37 -35.95 35.76
N GLY A 19 6.17 -34.64 35.86
CA GLY A 19 5.06 -34.08 36.62
C GLY A 19 3.75 -34.28 35.85
N VAL A 20 2.82 -35.03 36.44
CA VAL A 20 1.45 -35.16 35.91
C VAL A 20 0.72 -33.85 36.18
N VAL A 21 0.60 -33.01 35.15
CA VAL A 21 -0.32 -31.86 35.17
C VAL A 21 -1.71 -32.35 34.78
N THR A 22 -2.65 -32.27 35.72
CA THR A 22 -4.07 -32.48 35.48
C THR A 22 -4.57 -31.34 34.56
N PRO A 23 -5.11 -31.62 33.37
CA PRO A 23 -5.68 -30.57 32.54
C PRO A 23 -6.99 -30.08 33.15
N THR A 24 -6.99 -28.84 33.64
CA THR A 24 -8.22 -28.10 33.94
C THR A 24 -8.97 -27.88 32.63
N LEU A 25 -10.17 -28.45 32.48
CA LEU A 25 -11.06 -28.18 31.36
C LEU A 25 -11.38 -26.68 31.33
N ALA A 26 -10.77 -25.95 30.39
CA ALA A 26 -11.21 -24.63 30.01
C ALA A 26 -12.59 -24.77 29.34
N LYS A 27 -13.60 -24.15 29.96
CA LYS A 27 -14.96 -24.03 29.43
C LYS A 27 -14.89 -23.21 28.14
N ALA A 28 -15.22 -23.81 27.00
CA ALA A 28 -15.30 -23.10 25.73
C ALA A 28 -16.37 -22.01 25.82
N ASP A 29 -15.94 -20.75 25.75
CA ASP A 29 -16.80 -19.59 25.61
C ASP A 29 -17.32 -19.56 24.17
N THR A 30 -18.53 -20.05 23.95
CA THR A 30 -19.25 -19.93 22.68
C THR A 30 -19.82 -18.52 22.55
N SER A 31 -18.92 -17.56 22.43
CA SER A 31 -19.22 -16.23 21.92
C SER A 31 -19.49 -16.37 20.42
N THR A 32 -20.77 -16.37 20.06
CA THR A 32 -21.25 -16.28 18.68
C THR A 32 -20.84 -14.93 18.11
N LYS A 33 -19.62 -14.90 17.54
CA LYS A 33 -19.13 -13.77 16.76
C LYS A 33 -20.05 -13.61 15.54
N THR A 34 -20.92 -12.62 15.59
CA THR A 34 -21.77 -12.21 14.47
C THR A 34 -20.89 -12.05 13.22
N PRO A 35 -21.16 -12.77 12.12
CA PRO A 35 -20.41 -12.58 10.89
C PRO A 35 -20.60 -11.13 10.43
N LEU A 36 -19.50 -10.39 10.30
CA LEU A 36 -19.50 -9.12 9.57
C LEU A 36 -19.99 -9.43 8.16
N ALA A 37 -21.10 -8.80 7.77
CA ALA A 37 -21.72 -9.00 6.48
C ALA A 37 -20.68 -8.79 5.36
N GLN A 38 -20.41 -9.85 4.60
CA GLN A 38 -19.68 -9.75 3.35
C GLN A 38 -20.58 -9.02 2.36
N THR A 39 -20.39 -7.71 2.23
CA THR A 39 -21.05 -6.92 1.21
C THR A 39 -20.59 -7.43 -0.15
N THR A 40 -21.43 -8.23 -0.79
CA THR A 40 -21.22 -8.65 -2.17
C THR A 40 -21.58 -7.45 -3.03
N ILE A 41 -20.57 -6.65 -3.40
CA ILE A 41 -20.77 -5.50 -4.28
C ILE A 41 -20.87 -6.04 -5.70
N THR A 42 -22.08 -6.15 -6.21
CA THR A 42 -22.33 -6.36 -7.63
C THR A 42 -22.07 -5.03 -8.34
N VAL A 43 -20.84 -4.83 -8.82
CA VAL A 43 -20.50 -3.64 -9.62
C VAL A 43 -21.18 -3.80 -10.99
N PRO A 44 -22.09 -2.91 -11.39
CA PRO A 44 -22.63 -2.94 -12.75
C PRO A 44 -21.52 -2.59 -13.74
N LEU A 45 -21.20 -3.55 -14.60
CA LEU A 45 -20.22 -3.42 -15.66
C LEU A 45 -20.78 -2.49 -16.75
N SER A 46 -20.27 -1.26 -16.86
CA SER A 46 -20.64 -0.33 -17.95
C SER A 46 -19.76 -0.59 -19.17
N ILE A 47 -20.35 -0.90 -20.32
CA ILE A 47 -19.72 -1.67 -21.42
C ILE A 47 -19.10 -0.81 -22.54
N ASP A 48 -18.93 0.50 -22.36
CA ASP A 48 -18.34 1.36 -23.41
C ASP A 48 -17.18 2.21 -22.85
N GLY A 49 -15.97 1.64 -22.90
CA GLY A 49 -14.71 2.24 -22.48
C GLY A 49 -13.74 1.17 -21.97
N ASP A 50 -12.44 1.35 -22.15
CA ASP A 50 -11.43 0.48 -21.54
C ASP A 50 -11.68 0.44 -20.03
N GLN A 51 -12.18 -0.69 -19.53
CA GLN A 51 -12.51 -0.82 -18.12
C GLN A 51 -11.24 -1.16 -17.34
N PHE A 52 -10.92 -0.32 -16.36
CA PHE A 52 -9.83 -0.56 -15.43
C PHE A 52 -10.41 -0.80 -14.03
N ILE A 53 -9.72 -1.58 -13.21
CA ILE A 53 -9.90 -1.64 -11.77
C ILE A 53 -8.69 -0.98 -11.13
N HIS A 54 -8.95 -0.04 -10.22
CA HIS A 54 -7.94 0.59 -9.39
C HIS A 54 -7.88 -0.09 -8.01
N PHE A 55 -6.69 -0.46 -7.54
CA PHE A 55 -6.54 -1.00 -6.19
C PHE A 55 -5.21 -0.65 -5.53
N MET A 56 -5.14 -0.84 -4.22
CA MET A 56 -3.95 -0.63 -3.39
C MET A 56 -3.61 -1.85 -2.53
N ILE A 57 -2.31 -2.01 -2.27
CA ILE A 57 -1.74 -3.04 -1.38
C ILE A 57 -1.24 -2.35 -0.11
N LYS A 58 -2.01 -2.42 0.98
CA LYS A 58 -1.71 -1.70 2.24
C LYS A 58 -0.94 -2.52 3.28
N LYS A 59 -0.76 -3.82 3.04
CA LYS A 59 -0.11 -4.76 3.97
C LYS A 59 0.60 -5.85 3.18
N ASP A 60 1.39 -6.66 3.87
CA ASP A 60 1.99 -7.87 3.30
C ASP A 60 0.86 -8.81 2.83
N ILE A 61 0.73 -8.97 1.51
CA ILE A 61 -0.24 -9.89 0.90
C ILE A 61 0.48 -10.95 0.07
N PRO A 62 0.04 -12.22 0.12
CA PRO A 62 0.64 -13.27 -0.69
C PRO A 62 0.50 -13.00 -2.19
N VAL A 63 1.52 -13.38 -2.97
CA VAL A 63 1.51 -13.34 -4.42
C VAL A 63 1.15 -14.72 -4.97
N TYR A 64 0.34 -14.73 -6.02
CA TYR A 64 -0.13 -15.92 -6.71
C TYR A 64 0.33 -15.93 -8.16
N SER A 65 0.44 -17.13 -8.73
CA SER A 65 0.55 -17.32 -10.19
C SER A 65 -0.81 -17.12 -10.87
N ALA A 66 -0.80 -17.05 -12.21
CA ALA A 66 -2.03 -17.00 -13.03
C ALA A 66 -3.00 -18.18 -12.76
N LYS A 67 -2.49 -19.31 -12.26
CA LYS A 67 -3.29 -20.50 -11.90
C LYS A 67 -3.79 -20.48 -10.45
N GLY A 68 -3.59 -19.38 -9.71
CA GLY A 68 -3.98 -19.27 -8.31
C GLY A 68 -3.07 -19.99 -7.31
N MET A 69 -1.92 -20.50 -7.74
CA MET A 69 -0.94 -21.12 -6.83
C MET A 69 -0.14 -20.04 -6.10
N ASP A 70 -0.06 -20.15 -4.77
CA ASP A 70 0.75 -19.29 -3.89
C ASP A 70 2.25 -19.44 -4.22
N LEU A 71 2.90 -18.32 -4.56
CA LEU A 71 4.32 -18.25 -4.94
C LEU A 71 5.27 -18.16 -3.74
N LYS A 72 4.76 -18.17 -2.50
CA LYS A 72 5.55 -18.05 -1.26
C LYS A 72 6.38 -16.77 -1.19
N MET A 73 5.84 -15.71 -1.76
CA MET A 73 6.40 -14.36 -1.67
C MET A 73 5.28 -13.35 -1.38
N PHE A 74 5.67 -12.21 -0.82
CA PHE A 74 4.76 -11.11 -0.53
C PHE A 74 4.83 -10.05 -1.63
N ALA A 75 3.68 -9.45 -1.94
CA ALA A 75 3.65 -8.31 -2.83
C ALA A 75 4.41 -7.15 -2.16
N PRO A 76 5.16 -6.34 -2.94
CA PRO A 76 5.87 -5.21 -2.37
C PRO A 76 4.87 -4.25 -1.74
N VAL A 77 4.92 -4.13 -0.41
CA VAL A 77 4.11 -3.15 0.32
C VAL A 77 4.61 -1.77 -0.05
N GLY A 78 3.70 -0.94 -0.51
CA GLY A 78 3.97 0.45 -0.81
C GLY A 78 2.67 1.16 -1.11
N ASN A 79 2.67 2.47 -0.99
CA ASN A 79 1.56 3.34 -1.40
C ASN A 79 1.43 3.39 -2.94
N LYS A 80 1.71 2.26 -3.62
CA LYS A 80 1.62 2.09 -5.05
C LYS A 80 0.18 1.67 -5.37
N SER A 81 -0.45 2.51 -6.17
CA SER A 81 -1.71 2.18 -6.83
C SER A 81 -1.46 1.33 -8.07
N TYR A 82 -2.41 0.44 -8.36
CA TYR A 82 -2.41 -0.42 -9.54
C TYR A 82 -3.64 -0.12 -10.37
N ASP A 83 -3.44 0.19 -11.65
CA ASP A 83 -4.49 0.26 -12.66
C ASP A 83 -4.42 -0.99 -13.53
N VAL A 84 -5.47 -1.79 -13.50
CA VAL A 84 -5.51 -3.08 -14.18
C VAL A 84 -6.69 -3.12 -15.12
N SER A 85 -6.44 -3.32 -16.41
CA SER A 85 -7.50 -3.60 -17.38
C SER A 85 -8.27 -4.85 -16.97
N THR A 86 -9.60 -4.82 -17.05
CA THR A 86 -10.47 -5.95 -16.75
C THR A 86 -10.14 -7.20 -17.56
N ASP A 87 -9.55 -7.03 -18.75
CA ASP A 87 -9.15 -8.14 -19.63
C ASP A 87 -7.99 -8.96 -19.05
N ASN A 88 -7.21 -8.37 -18.15
CA ASN A 88 -6.08 -9.03 -17.49
C ASN A 88 -6.46 -9.66 -16.14
N ILE A 89 -7.73 -9.56 -15.72
CA ILE A 89 -8.21 -10.09 -14.45
C ILE A 89 -8.61 -11.55 -14.62
N ILE A 90 -8.08 -12.42 -13.75
CA ILE A 90 -8.39 -13.85 -13.81
C ILE A 90 -9.44 -14.19 -12.75
N LYS A 91 -10.61 -14.65 -13.20
CA LYS A 91 -11.65 -15.21 -12.32
C LYS A 91 -11.30 -16.65 -11.93
N GLN A 92 -11.27 -16.93 -10.64
CA GLN A 92 -11.00 -18.25 -10.08
C GLN A 92 -12.29 -19.09 -9.96
N ALA A 93 -12.13 -20.41 -9.79
CA ALA A 93 -13.25 -21.34 -9.65
C ALA A 93 -14.08 -21.10 -8.37
N ASP A 94 -13.47 -20.50 -7.34
CA ASP A 94 -14.12 -20.13 -6.08
C ASP A 94 -14.89 -18.79 -6.16
N GLY A 95 -14.86 -18.13 -7.33
CA GLY A 95 -15.49 -16.82 -7.56
C GLY A 95 -14.62 -15.62 -7.18
N SER A 96 -13.43 -15.83 -6.61
CA SER A 96 -12.47 -14.75 -6.37
C SER A 96 -11.81 -14.27 -7.68
N TYR A 97 -11.20 -13.09 -7.63
CA TYR A 97 -10.45 -12.53 -8.77
C TYR A 97 -8.98 -12.37 -8.41
N LEU A 98 -8.11 -12.57 -9.40
CA LEU A 98 -6.68 -12.28 -9.33
C LEU A 98 -6.36 -11.03 -10.13
N TYR A 99 -5.70 -10.07 -9.49
CA TYR A 99 -5.26 -8.83 -10.11
C TYR A 99 -3.76 -8.87 -10.35
N PRO A 100 -3.28 -8.66 -11.60
CA PRO A 100 -1.86 -8.60 -11.90
C PRO A 100 -1.20 -7.40 -11.21
N ILE A 101 0.02 -7.62 -10.71
CA ILE A 101 0.83 -6.57 -10.07
C ILE A 101 2.08 -6.19 -10.89
N ASN A 102 2.41 -6.96 -11.93
CA ASN A 102 3.49 -6.70 -12.88
C ASN A 102 3.36 -7.62 -14.12
N ASN A 103 4.35 -7.55 -15.02
CA ASN A 103 4.41 -8.34 -16.25
C ASN A 103 5.03 -9.74 -16.06
N GLU A 104 5.30 -10.17 -14.82
CA GLU A 104 5.96 -11.44 -14.50
C GLU A 104 4.96 -12.54 -14.07
N ASN A 105 3.69 -12.41 -14.48
CA ASN A 105 2.60 -13.33 -14.09
C ASN A 105 2.43 -13.44 -12.56
N GLN A 106 2.63 -12.33 -11.84
CA GLN A 106 2.39 -12.21 -10.41
C GLN A 106 1.06 -11.51 -10.16
N TYR A 107 0.27 -12.08 -9.27
CA TYR A 107 -1.09 -11.64 -8.99
C TYR A 107 -1.36 -11.56 -7.49
N VAL A 108 -2.35 -10.76 -7.12
CA VAL A 108 -2.90 -10.68 -5.76
C VAL A 108 -4.40 -10.94 -5.79
N LYS A 109 -4.98 -11.45 -4.71
CA LYS A 109 -6.43 -11.71 -4.66
C LYS A 109 -7.21 -10.43 -4.41
N SER A 110 -8.37 -10.32 -5.06
CA SER A 110 -9.30 -9.21 -4.89
C SER A 110 -9.81 -9.03 -3.46
N THR A 111 -9.79 -10.09 -2.65
CA THR A 111 -10.18 -10.08 -1.24
C THR A 111 -9.09 -9.53 -0.31
N ASP A 112 -7.86 -9.47 -0.80
CA ASP A 112 -6.68 -9.06 -0.01
C ASP A 112 -6.25 -7.62 -0.30
N VAL A 113 -6.84 -6.99 -1.31
CA VAL A 113 -6.59 -5.60 -1.69
C VAL A 113 -7.79 -4.73 -1.37
N GLU A 114 -7.54 -3.43 -1.23
CA GLU A 114 -8.62 -2.45 -1.20
C GLU A 114 -8.88 -1.98 -2.63
N GLN A 115 -10.03 -2.36 -3.18
CA GLN A 115 -10.53 -1.79 -4.43
C GLN A 115 -10.89 -0.33 -4.18
N ALA A 116 -10.31 0.59 -4.94
CA ALA A 116 -10.87 1.92 -5.02
C ALA A 116 -12.10 1.83 -5.92
N MET A 117 -13.25 2.28 -5.42
CA MET A 117 -14.51 2.17 -6.17
C MET A 117 -14.35 2.87 -7.53
N ASN A 118 -14.58 2.12 -8.62
CA ASN A 118 -14.71 2.64 -9.97
C ASN A 118 -15.84 3.69 -9.98
N GLY A 119 -15.46 4.96 -9.95
CA GLY A 119 -16.36 6.11 -10.05
C GLY A 119 -15.63 7.41 -9.76
N GLU A 120 -14.73 7.40 -8.78
CA GLU A 120 -13.82 8.50 -8.52
C GLU A 120 -12.45 7.88 -8.28
N ILE A 121 -11.49 8.19 -9.15
CA ILE A 121 -10.06 7.97 -8.87
C ILE A 121 -9.87 8.47 -7.43
N PRO A 122 -9.42 7.64 -6.46
CA PRO A 122 -9.12 8.18 -5.13
C PRO A 122 -8.10 9.26 -5.41
N THR A 123 -8.50 10.52 -5.20
CA THR A 123 -7.69 11.64 -5.63
C THR A 123 -6.44 11.59 -4.77
N LYS A 124 -5.37 11.00 -5.32
CA LYS A 124 -4.02 10.94 -4.75
C LYS A 124 -3.62 12.30 -4.18
N TYR A 125 -4.18 13.34 -4.80
CA TYR A 125 -4.05 14.74 -4.48
C TYR A 125 -5.38 15.28 -3.97
N ILE A 126 -5.48 15.61 -2.68
CA ILE A 126 -6.58 16.44 -2.19
C ILE A 126 -6.26 17.89 -2.58
N VAL A 127 -7.07 18.48 -3.44
CA VAL A 127 -6.92 19.89 -3.85
C VAL A 127 -7.84 20.76 -3.01
N SER A 128 -7.27 21.78 -2.37
CA SER A 128 -8.01 22.74 -1.54
C SER A 128 -7.85 24.14 -2.10
N SER A 129 -8.91 24.95 -2.03
CA SER A 129 -8.88 26.38 -2.39
C SER A 129 -9.10 27.23 -1.15
N PHE A 130 -8.21 28.19 -0.91
CA PHE A 130 -8.23 29.15 0.20
C PHE A 130 -7.23 30.25 -0.13
N GLU A 131 -7.25 31.38 0.56
CA GLU A 131 -6.27 32.46 0.37
C GLU A 131 -5.40 32.63 1.61
N ASP A 132 -4.09 32.70 1.44
CA ASP A 132 -3.12 32.88 2.53
C ASP A 132 -1.81 33.52 2.04
N ILE A 133 -0.93 33.90 2.98
CA ILE A 133 0.43 34.37 2.72
C ILE A 133 1.41 33.40 3.37
N ILE A 134 2.26 32.80 2.54
CA ILE A 134 3.36 31.94 2.99
C ILE A 134 4.68 32.70 2.97
N HIS A 135 5.61 32.26 3.81
CA HIS A 135 6.96 32.79 3.88
C HIS A 135 7.97 31.68 3.61
N THR A 136 8.82 31.84 2.60
CA THR A 136 9.87 30.87 2.28
C THR A 136 10.97 30.91 3.34
N LYS A 137 11.51 29.75 3.71
CA LYS A 137 12.67 29.69 4.60
C LYS A 137 13.89 30.36 3.96
N ASN A 138 14.89 30.71 4.78
CA ASN A 138 16.17 31.25 4.31
C ASN A 138 17.07 30.12 3.74
N LEU A 139 16.60 29.47 2.68
CA LEU A 139 17.28 28.39 1.95
C LEU A 139 17.39 28.81 0.47
N ILE A 140 18.57 28.65 -0.12
CA ILE A 140 18.80 29.00 -1.52
C ILE A 140 18.21 27.91 -2.41
N GLY A 141 17.44 28.31 -3.43
CA GLY A 141 16.97 27.41 -4.48
C GLY A 141 15.80 26.52 -4.05
N ILE A 142 14.79 27.09 -3.37
CA ILE A 142 13.59 26.35 -2.98
C ILE A 142 12.86 25.89 -4.26
N PRO A 143 12.76 24.58 -4.50
CA PRO A 143 12.24 24.06 -5.76
C PRO A 143 10.75 24.37 -5.94
N LEU A 144 10.37 24.59 -7.19
CA LEU A 144 8.97 24.64 -7.61
C LEU A 144 8.54 23.31 -8.22
N TYR A 145 7.26 22.99 -8.05
CA TYR A 145 6.63 21.76 -8.53
C TYR A 145 5.47 22.08 -9.47
N ASP A 146 5.26 21.22 -10.47
CA ASP A 146 4.12 21.31 -11.38
C ASP A 146 2.81 20.79 -10.72
N LYS A 147 1.69 20.87 -11.44
CA LYS A 147 0.38 20.34 -10.98
C LYS A 147 0.35 18.83 -10.69
N ASN A 148 1.33 18.10 -11.18
CA ASN A 148 1.49 16.65 -10.96
C ASN A 148 2.50 16.35 -9.84
N LEU A 149 3.07 17.39 -9.23
CA LEU A 149 4.12 17.37 -8.21
C LEU A 149 5.51 16.92 -8.71
N ASN A 150 5.81 17.12 -9.99
CA ASN A 150 7.17 16.99 -10.51
C ASN A 150 7.95 18.30 -10.34
N ILE A 151 9.25 18.21 -10.08
CA ILE A 151 10.11 19.41 -10.00
C ILE A 151 10.12 20.12 -11.37
N ILE A 152 9.95 21.44 -11.36
CA ILE A 152 10.13 22.31 -12.52
C ILE A 152 11.61 22.69 -12.58
N GLU A 153 12.32 22.15 -13.57
CA GLU A 153 13.76 22.43 -13.72
C GLU A 153 14.01 23.93 -13.93
N TYR A 154 15.10 24.42 -13.32
CA TYR A 154 15.53 25.82 -13.39
C TYR A 154 14.53 26.85 -12.83
N ALA A 155 13.50 26.41 -12.11
CA ALA A 155 12.55 27.26 -11.40
C ALA A 155 12.70 27.09 -9.88
N ALA A 156 12.81 28.21 -9.18
CA ALA A 156 12.91 28.23 -7.73
C ALA A 156 12.35 29.53 -7.16
N LEU A 157 11.85 29.46 -5.92
CA LEU A 157 11.51 30.67 -5.17
C LEU A 157 12.78 31.28 -4.55
N PRO A 158 12.84 32.62 -4.46
CA PRO A 158 13.88 33.30 -3.71
C PRO A 158 13.75 32.97 -2.22
N ALA A 159 14.89 32.89 -1.53
CA ALA A 159 14.95 32.71 -0.08
C ALA A 159 14.32 33.91 0.65
N ASP A 160 13.79 33.66 1.87
CA ASP A 160 13.32 34.71 2.80
C ASP A 160 12.35 35.72 2.16
N SER A 161 11.36 35.22 1.43
CA SER A 161 10.41 36.00 0.65
C SER A 161 8.96 35.60 0.94
N TYR A 162 8.05 36.56 0.75
CA TYR A 162 6.61 36.37 1.00
C TYR A 162 5.88 36.14 -0.32
N TRP A 163 5.00 35.14 -0.33
CA TRP A 163 4.21 34.76 -1.49
C TRP A 163 2.74 34.62 -1.11
N TYR A 164 1.88 35.11 -1.99
CA TYR A 164 0.45 34.86 -1.89
C TYR A 164 0.16 33.45 -2.43
N THR A 165 -0.68 32.70 -1.73
CA THR A 165 -1.20 31.41 -2.17
C THR A 165 -2.72 31.45 -2.21
N ASN A 166 -3.29 30.77 -3.20
CA ASN A 166 -4.74 30.63 -3.35
C ASN A 166 -5.20 29.17 -3.42
N GLY A 167 -4.39 28.23 -2.92
CA GLY A 167 -4.78 26.83 -2.79
C GLY A 167 -3.62 25.90 -2.42
N SER A 168 -3.93 24.62 -2.25
CA SER A 168 -2.95 23.58 -1.95
C SER A 168 -3.26 22.26 -2.60
N ILE A 169 -2.24 21.41 -2.68
CA ILE A 169 -2.34 19.99 -3.02
C ILE A 169 -1.76 19.19 -1.85
N PHE A 170 -2.55 18.29 -1.28
CA PHE A 170 -2.06 17.31 -0.32
C PHE A 170 -1.88 15.95 -1.00
N ASN A 171 -0.64 15.47 -1.05
CA ASN A 171 -0.29 14.17 -1.60
C ASN A 171 -0.49 13.08 -0.55
N GLN A 172 -1.56 12.29 -0.70
CA GLN A 172 -1.90 11.21 0.23
C GLN A 172 -0.86 10.08 0.24
N ASN A 173 -0.03 9.94 -0.81
CA ASN A 173 0.97 8.88 -0.88
C ASN A 173 2.24 9.20 -0.10
N THR A 174 2.65 10.47 -0.08
CA THR A 174 3.86 10.93 0.63
C THR A 174 3.54 11.64 1.94
N ASN A 175 2.26 11.94 2.19
CA ASN A 175 1.80 12.75 3.32
C ASN A 175 2.43 14.16 3.31
N GLU A 176 2.64 14.72 2.13
CA GLU A 176 3.22 16.05 1.92
C GLU A 176 2.16 17.03 1.43
N LEU A 177 2.30 18.28 1.86
CA LEU A 177 1.42 19.39 1.48
C LEU A 177 2.19 20.38 0.60
N PHE A 178 1.57 20.84 -0.47
CA PHE A 178 2.15 21.79 -1.42
C PHE A 178 1.22 22.98 -1.58
N TYR A 179 1.76 24.20 -1.60
CA TYR A 179 0.99 25.45 -1.71
C TYR A 179 1.17 26.05 -3.10
N ARG A 180 0.09 26.53 -3.71
CA ARG A 180 0.11 27.12 -5.06
C ARG A 180 0.57 28.56 -5.01
N VAL A 181 1.73 28.86 -5.61
CA VAL A 181 2.31 30.22 -5.65
C VAL A 181 2.14 30.92 -6.99
N SER A 182 1.82 30.16 -8.05
CA SER A 182 1.52 30.67 -9.38
C SER A 182 0.63 29.69 -10.14
N THR A 183 0.32 29.99 -11.40
CA THR A 183 -0.45 29.09 -12.27
C THR A 183 0.34 27.81 -12.53
N ASN A 184 -0.13 26.69 -11.97
CA ASN A 184 0.52 25.38 -12.02
C ASN A 184 1.90 25.28 -11.34
N GLU A 185 2.25 26.23 -10.46
CA GLU A 185 3.50 26.18 -9.70
C GLU A 185 3.19 26.07 -8.20
N TYR A 186 3.85 25.11 -7.56
CA TYR A 186 3.62 24.75 -6.17
C TYR A 186 4.95 24.70 -5.41
N VAL A 187 4.90 24.98 -4.11
CA VAL A 187 6.05 24.86 -3.20
C VAL A 187 5.73 23.92 -2.05
N SER A 188 6.70 23.12 -1.60
CA SER A 188 6.54 22.18 -0.48
C SER A 188 6.33 22.91 0.84
N SER A 189 5.42 22.40 1.69
CA SER A 189 5.21 22.89 3.05
C SER A 189 6.46 22.79 3.92
N VAL A 190 7.39 21.89 3.58
CA VAL A 190 8.66 21.71 4.30
C VAL A 190 9.59 22.91 4.14
N ASP A 191 9.48 23.66 3.04
CA ASP A 191 10.39 24.76 2.71
C ASP A 191 9.84 26.14 3.05
N ILE A 192 8.67 26.19 3.68
CA ILE A 192 7.96 27.42 4.02
C ILE A 192 7.54 27.44 5.49
N THR A 193 7.05 28.59 5.93
CA THR A 193 6.32 28.79 7.17
C THR A 193 5.01 29.50 6.85
N THR A 194 3.91 29.02 7.42
CA THR A 194 2.63 29.73 7.42
C THR A 194 2.55 30.61 8.66
N LYS A 195 1.82 31.72 8.60
CA LYS A 195 1.58 32.57 9.78
C LYS A 195 0.52 31.97 10.70
#